data_AF-A0A7S0W9Z4-F1
#
_entry.id   AF-A0A7S0W9Z4-F1
#
_cell.length_a   1.000
_cell.length_b   1.000
_cell.length_c   1.000
_cell.angle_alpha   90.00
_cell.angle_beta   90.00
_cell.angle_gamma   90.00
#
_symmetry.space_group_name_H-M   'P 1'
#
loop_
_entity.id
_entity.type
_entity.pdbx_description
1 polymer ?
#
loop_
_entity_poly.entity_id
_entity_poly.type
_entity_poly.pdbx_seq_one_letter_code
_entity_poly.pdbx_strand_id
1 'polypeptide(L)'
;FFPARWLPEAGGRGPAAVADSLEHYADGTLGAVGPFDAVACMNRVKRSARGARDARTRGRLRSQMRAFGDIVQAHMGDLPSKHVAIAANAVGGQPGWGPLVEAAMERSVAIREPREWTAQAVSMVVNALAKSPPRDGEALRGALSHLASVAARVPGGAAEWGPQPLSVLANGYARLGCRDEGVLEFVAEVAMSREGGYTAQSLGTLLNAYARLGAANGD
;
A
#
# COMPACT_ATOMS: atom_id res chain seq x y z
N PHE A 1 7.87 3.25 15.03
CA PHE A 1 9.24 2.78 15.31
C PHE A 1 9.25 1.26 15.17
N PHE A 2 10.04 0.70 14.25
CA PHE A 2 10.30 -0.74 14.22
C PHE A 2 11.28 -1.05 15.35
N PRO A 3 11.20 -2.20 16.04
CA PRO A 3 12.29 -2.61 16.90
C PRO A 3 13.53 -2.76 16.02
N ALA A 4 14.43 -1.78 16.09
CA ALA A 4 15.73 -1.75 15.39
C ALA A 4 16.65 -2.92 15.77
N ARG A 5 16.19 -3.84 16.61
CA ARG A 5 16.97 -4.93 17.17
C ARG A 5 17.14 -6.12 16.23
N TRP A 6 16.38 -6.20 15.13
CA TRP A 6 16.28 -7.45 14.34
C TRP A 6 16.59 -7.31 12.85
N LEU A 7 16.71 -6.10 12.32
CA LEU A 7 17.27 -5.90 10.99
C LEU A 7 18.73 -5.52 11.21
N PRO A 8 19.70 -6.38 10.89
CA PRO A 8 21.10 -5.98 11.00
C PRO A 8 21.25 -4.64 10.29
N GLU A 9 21.98 -3.71 10.92
CA GLU A 9 22.51 -2.51 10.26
C GLU A 9 23.55 -2.91 9.20
N ALA A 10 23.24 -3.93 8.39
CA ALA A 10 24.05 -4.42 7.33
C ALA A 10 24.20 -3.28 6.32
N GLY A 11 25.30 -2.54 6.47
CA GLY A 11 25.85 -1.59 5.52
C GLY A 11 26.14 -2.18 4.14
N GLY A 12 25.69 -3.40 3.84
CA GLY A 12 25.65 -4.00 2.51
C GLY A 12 24.53 -3.38 1.67
N ARG A 13 24.90 -2.43 0.81
CA ARG A 13 23.98 -1.61 -0.03
C ARG A 13 23.31 -2.36 -1.20
N GLY A 14 23.28 -3.70 -1.19
CA GLY A 14 22.93 -4.52 -2.36
C GLY A 14 21.75 -5.48 -2.13
N PRO A 15 20.96 -5.80 -3.16
CA PRO A 15 19.87 -6.79 -3.07
C PRO A 15 20.31 -8.19 -2.63
N ALA A 16 21.54 -8.62 -2.98
CA ALA A 16 22.09 -9.90 -2.57
C ALA A 16 22.31 -9.97 -1.05
N ALA A 17 22.91 -8.92 -0.46
CA ALA A 17 23.11 -8.84 0.98
C ALA A 17 21.78 -8.85 1.75
N VAL A 18 20.74 -8.22 1.20
CA VAL A 18 19.38 -8.30 1.77
C VAL A 18 18.86 -9.73 1.69
N ALA A 19 18.99 -10.41 0.55
CA ALA A 19 18.59 -11.79 0.43
C ALA A 19 19.33 -12.69 1.45
N ASP A 20 20.65 -12.54 1.61
CA ASP A 20 21.43 -13.29 2.60
C ASP A 20 20.91 -13.04 4.02
N SER A 21 20.68 -11.78 4.39
CA SER A 21 20.20 -11.43 5.73
C SER A 21 18.82 -11.98 6.06
N LEU A 22 17.94 -12.15 5.06
CA LEU A 22 16.55 -12.56 5.26
C LEU A 22 16.35 -14.08 5.14
N GLU A 23 17.33 -14.83 4.62
CA GLU A 23 17.20 -16.27 4.38
C GLU A 23 16.99 -17.02 5.68
N HIS A 24 17.76 -16.69 6.71
CA HIS A 24 17.67 -17.27 8.05
C HIS A 24 16.38 -16.92 8.81
N TYR A 25 15.65 -15.89 8.38
CA TYR A 25 14.34 -15.56 8.94
C TYR A 25 13.24 -16.31 8.20
N ALA A 26 13.37 -16.45 6.88
CA ALA A 26 12.39 -17.14 6.05
C ALA A 26 12.39 -18.66 6.30
N ASP A 27 13.54 -19.25 6.64
CA ASP A 27 13.66 -20.68 6.98
C ASP A 27 13.38 -21.00 8.46
N GLY A 28 13.11 -19.97 9.28
CA GLY A 28 12.82 -20.12 10.71
C GLY A 28 14.04 -20.39 11.60
N THR A 29 15.27 -20.35 11.06
CA THR A 29 16.50 -20.65 11.83
C THR A 29 16.84 -19.60 12.90
N LEU A 30 16.38 -18.36 12.75
CA LEU A 30 16.55 -17.29 13.75
C LEU A 30 15.36 -17.12 14.71
N GLY A 31 14.45 -18.10 14.75
CA GLY A 31 13.26 -18.09 15.59
C GLY A 31 11.98 -17.70 14.84
N ALA A 32 10.85 -17.75 15.55
CA ALA A 32 9.53 -17.47 14.97
C ALA A 32 9.40 -15.98 14.59
N VAL A 33 9.19 -15.69 13.30
CA VAL A 33 8.95 -14.34 12.79
C VAL A 33 7.49 -13.96 13.05
N GLY A 34 7.27 -12.93 13.86
CA GLY A 34 5.94 -12.39 14.10
C GLY A 34 5.36 -11.66 12.87
N PRO A 35 4.03 -11.45 12.81
CA PRO A 35 3.39 -10.87 11.63
C PRO A 35 3.83 -9.43 11.33
N PHE A 36 4.15 -8.64 12.35
CA PHE A 36 4.67 -7.28 12.17
C PHE A 36 6.05 -7.25 11.51
N ASP A 37 6.93 -8.15 11.93
CA ASP A 37 8.27 -8.29 11.36
C ASP A 37 8.21 -8.86 9.95
N ALA A 38 7.28 -9.79 9.68
CA ALA A 38 7.02 -10.30 8.34
C ALA A 38 6.59 -9.17 7.38
N VAL A 39 5.69 -8.26 7.78
CA VAL A 39 5.32 -7.07 6.98
C VAL A 39 6.54 -6.17 6.71
N ALA A 40 7.41 -5.97 7.71
CA ALA A 40 8.63 -5.19 7.55
C ALA A 40 9.57 -5.83 6.52
N CYS A 41 9.74 -7.15 6.61
CA CYS A 41 10.55 -7.95 5.70
C CYS A 41 9.99 -7.90 4.27
N MET A 42 8.68 -8.08 4.08
CA MET A 42 8.03 -7.93 2.76
C MET A 42 8.34 -6.58 2.12
N ASN A 43 8.21 -5.48 2.88
CA ASN A 43 8.50 -4.15 2.35
C ASN A 43 9.99 -3.97 1.98
N ARG A 44 10.90 -4.58 2.76
CA ARG A 44 12.33 -4.60 2.46
C ARG A 44 12.64 -5.42 1.21
N VAL A 45 12.05 -6.61 1.08
CA VAL A 45 12.17 -7.47 -0.10
C VAL A 45 11.69 -6.74 -1.35
N LYS A 46 10.50 -6.11 -1.33
CA LYS A 46 9.97 -5.33 -2.45
C LYS A 46 10.95 -4.26 -2.94
N ARG A 47 11.53 -3.49 -2.02
CA ARG A 47 12.48 -2.42 -2.35
C ARG A 47 13.76 -2.99 -2.97
N SER A 48 14.25 -4.10 -2.42
CA SER A 48 15.50 -4.74 -2.86
C SER A 48 15.35 -5.42 -4.22
N ALA A 49 14.20 -6.04 -4.47
CA ALA A 49 13.91 -6.72 -5.73
C ALA A 49 14.00 -5.80 -6.97
N ARG A 50 13.74 -4.48 -6.81
CA ARG A 50 13.89 -3.49 -7.90
C ARG A 50 15.33 -3.29 -8.35
N GLY A 51 16.31 -3.52 -7.48
CA GLY A 51 17.73 -3.36 -7.79
C GLY A 51 18.42 -4.66 -8.19
N ALA A 52 17.76 -5.81 -8.04
CA ALA A 52 18.38 -7.12 -8.25
C ALA A 52 18.55 -7.41 -9.74
N ARG A 53 19.80 -7.49 -10.21
CA ARG A 53 20.13 -7.71 -11.63
C ARG A 53 20.17 -9.20 -11.99
N ASP A 54 20.70 -10.04 -11.11
CA ASP A 54 20.88 -11.46 -11.37
C ASP A 54 19.62 -12.28 -11.04
N ALA A 55 19.46 -13.43 -11.72
CA ALA A 55 18.29 -14.27 -11.58
C ALA A 55 18.24 -14.99 -10.22
N ARG A 56 19.41 -15.34 -9.66
CA ARG A 56 19.53 -16.07 -8.39
C ARG A 56 19.00 -15.23 -7.22
N THR A 57 19.48 -13.99 -7.09
CA THR A 57 19.02 -13.03 -6.08
C THR A 57 17.52 -12.75 -6.23
N ARG A 58 17.02 -12.57 -7.46
CA ARG A 58 15.57 -12.40 -7.70
C ARG A 58 14.75 -13.63 -7.33
N GLY A 59 15.29 -14.84 -7.52
CA GLY A 59 14.66 -16.09 -7.08
C GLY A 59 14.54 -16.15 -5.56
N ARG A 60 15.64 -15.89 -4.85
CA ARG A 60 15.69 -15.88 -3.38
C ARG A 60 14.74 -14.85 -2.77
N LEU A 61 14.80 -13.60 -3.25
CA LEU A 61 13.89 -12.54 -2.78
C LEU A 61 12.41 -12.89 -3.02
N ARG A 62 12.08 -13.57 -4.13
CA ARG A 62 10.70 -14.03 -4.38
C ARG A 62 10.27 -15.14 -3.41
N SER A 63 11.15 -16.11 -3.12
CA SER A 63 10.89 -17.16 -2.14
C SER A 63 10.67 -16.57 -0.75
N GLN A 64 11.51 -15.62 -0.34
CA GLN A 64 11.36 -14.88 0.92
C GLN A 64 10.07 -14.07 0.98
N MET A 65 9.71 -13.36 -0.10
CA MET A 65 8.43 -12.66 -0.17
C MET A 65 7.28 -13.61 0.12
N ARG A 66 7.30 -14.82 -0.47
CA ARG A 66 6.28 -15.86 -0.27
C ARG A 66 6.19 -16.28 1.19
N ALA A 67 7.31 -16.69 1.79
CA ALA A 67 7.36 -17.11 3.20
C ALA A 67 6.79 -16.05 4.15
N PHE A 68 7.22 -14.78 4.03
CA PHE A 68 6.68 -13.71 4.86
C PHE A 68 5.22 -13.38 4.54
N GLY A 69 4.83 -13.46 3.27
CA GLY A 69 3.45 -13.25 2.84
C GLY A 69 2.49 -14.27 3.42
N ASP A 70 2.90 -15.54 3.53
CA ASP A 70 2.09 -16.60 4.13
C ASP A 70 1.82 -16.31 5.63
N ILE A 71 2.85 -15.87 6.37
CA ILE A 71 2.71 -15.43 7.77
C ILE A 71 1.75 -14.23 7.87
N VAL A 72 1.95 -13.21 7.02
CA VAL A 72 1.11 -12.00 7.01
C VAL A 72 -0.34 -12.32 6.67
N GLN A 73 -0.57 -13.22 5.72
CA GLN A 73 -1.93 -13.63 5.33
C GLN A 73 -2.63 -14.37 6.47
N ALA A 74 -1.94 -15.30 7.15
CA ALA A 74 -2.49 -16.04 8.28
C ALA A 74 -2.91 -15.14 9.46
N HIS A 75 -2.26 -13.97 9.61
CA HIS A 75 -2.49 -13.03 10.70
C HIS A 75 -3.09 -11.69 10.23
N MET A 76 -3.64 -11.61 9.01
CA MET A 76 -4.15 -10.36 8.45
C MET A 76 -5.22 -9.73 9.35
N GLY A 77 -6.06 -10.55 10.00
CA GLY A 77 -7.10 -10.13 10.93
C GLY A 77 -6.60 -9.30 12.12
N ASP A 78 -5.35 -9.50 12.54
CA ASP A 78 -4.77 -8.86 13.73
C ASP A 78 -3.96 -7.60 13.38
N LEU A 79 -3.70 -7.36 12.09
CA LEU A 79 -2.86 -6.26 11.66
C LEU A 79 -3.61 -4.92 11.76
N PRO A 80 -2.97 -3.85 12.27
CA PRO A 80 -3.52 -2.50 12.20
C PRO A 80 -3.37 -1.95 10.78
N SER A 81 -4.17 -0.93 10.45
CA SER A 81 -4.28 -0.32 9.11
C SER A 81 -2.94 -0.08 8.40
N LYS A 82 -1.94 0.44 9.13
CA LYS A 82 -0.61 0.74 8.60
C LYS A 82 0.08 -0.52 8.07
N HIS A 83 -0.01 -1.62 8.80
CA HIS A 83 0.63 -2.88 8.40
C HIS A 83 -0.14 -3.56 7.26
N VAL A 84 -1.47 -3.49 7.28
CA VAL A 84 -2.33 -3.91 6.16
C VAL A 84 -1.94 -3.18 4.88
N ALA A 85 -1.82 -1.85 4.95
CA ALA A 85 -1.43 -1.01 3.81
C ALA A 85 -0.03 -1.35 3.27
N ILE A 86 0.94 -1.57 4.17
CA ILE A 86 2.31 -1.96 3.78
C ILE A 86 2.31 -3.33 3.10
N ALA A 87 1.62 -4.32 3.67
CA ALA A 87 1.49 -5.66 3.11
C ALA A 87 0.84 -5.64 1.72
N ALA A 88 -0.34 -5.03 1.60
CA ALA A 88 -1.06 -4.92 0.33
C ALA A 88 -0.21 -4.24 -0.74
N ASN A 89 0.39 -3.10 -0.42
CA ASN A 89 1.25 -2.39 -1.36
C ASN A 89 2.54 -3.17 -1.67
N ALA A 90 3.05 -4.01 -0.75
CA ALA A 90 4.23 -4.82 -1.00
C ALA A 90 4.02 -5.78 -2.18
N VAL A 91 2.80 -6.33 -2.31
CA VAL A 91 2.48 -7.35 -3.30
C VAL A 91 1.59 -6.87 -4.46
N GLY A 92 0.98 -5.68 -4.34
CA GLY A 92 0.11 -5.13 -5.39
C GLY A 92 0.77 -5.06 -6.77
N GLY A 93 0.11 -5.64 -7.77
CA GLY A 93 0.57 -5.78 -9.15
C GLY A 93 1.47 -6.99 -9.40
N GLN A 94 1.73 -7.82 -8.39
CA GLN A 94 2.49 -9.05 -8.55
C GLN A 94 1.55 -10.24 -8.78
N PRO A 95 1.82 -11.11 -9.79
CA PRO A 95 1.03 -12.32 -10.00
C PRO A 95 1.05 -13.26 -8.79
N GLY A 96 -0.07 -13.94 -8.54
CA GLY A 96 -0.19 -14.96 -7.49
C GLY A 96 -0.46 -14.42 -6.07
N TRP A 97 -0.65 -13.11 -5.91
CA TRP A 97 -0.89 -12.45 -4.62
C TRP A 97 -2.33 -11.98 -4.39
N GLY A 98 -3.26 -12.39 -5.25
CA GLY A 98 -4.69 -12.07 -5.13
C GLY A 98 -5.25 -12.31 -3.73
N PRO A 99 -5.07 -13.51 -3.14
CA PRO A 99 -5.60 -13.81 -1.81
C PRO A 99 -5.12 -12.86 -0.70
N LEU A 100 -3.85 -12.45 -0.71
CA LEU A 100 -3.33 -11.51 0.30
C LEU A 100 -3.90 -10.10 0.08
N VAL A 101 -4.06 -9.66 -1.17
CA VAL A 101 -4.68 -8.36 -1.49
C VAL A 101 -6.17 -8.36 -1.10
N GLU A 102 -6.89 -9.45 -1.35
CA GLU A 102 -8.28 -9.64 -0.92
C GLU A 102 -8.41 -9.64 0.60
N ALA A 103 -7.56 -10.39 1.32
CA ALA A 103 -7.54 -10.37 2.78
C ALA A 103 -7.23 -8.97 3.34
N ALA A 104 -6.31 -8.23 2.71
CA ALA A 104 -6.01 -6.85 3.10
C ALA A 104 -7.19 -5.90 2.83
N MET A 105 -7.95 -6.12 1.76
CA MET A 105 -9.18 -5.37 1.48
C MET A 105 -10.22 -5.61 2.57
N GLU A 106 -10.53 -6.87 2.86
CA GLU A 106 -11.49 -7.27 3.90
C GLU A 106 -11.10 -6.70 5.26
N ARG A 107 -9.82 -6.82 5.63
CA ARG A 107 -9.31 -6.24 6.86
C ARG A 107 -9.45 -4.71 6.87
N SER A 108 -9.22 -4.04 5.74
CA SER A 108 -9.38 -2.59 5.66
C SER A 108 -10.82 -2.16 5.96
N VAL A 109 -11.82 -2.93 5.53
CA VAL A 109 -13.24 -2.70 5.85
C VAL A 109 -13.53 -2.99 7.32
N ALA A 110 -12.90 -4.02 7.90
CA ALA A 110 -13.07 -4.35 9.32
C ALA A 110 -12.50 -3.30 10.27
N ILE A 111 -11.48 -2.53 9.86
CA ILE A 111 -10.91 -1.44 10.66
C ILE A 111 -11.79 -0.19 10.53
N ARG A 112 -12.67 -0.01 11.52
CA ARG A 112 -13.64 1.09 11.54
C ARG A 112 -13.07 2.41 12.07
N GLU A 113 -12.00 2.35 12.86
CA GLU A 113 -11.56 3.51 13.64
C GLU A 113 -10.70 4.44 12.80
N PRO A 114 -11.16 5.66 12.45
CA PRO A 114 -10.41 6.55 11.56
C PRO A 114 -9.04 6.91 12.12
N ARG A 115 -8.89 6.94 13.45
CA ARG A 115 -7.63 7.22 14.14
C ARG A 115 -6.51 6.21 13.85
N GLU A 116 -6.86 5.02 13.38
CA GLU A 116 -5.84 4.06 12.93
C GLU A 116 -5.27 4.45 11.57
N TRP A 117 -5.99 5.20 10.75
CA TRP A 117 -5.61 5.49 9.38
C TRP A 117 -4.76 6.76 9.25
N THR A 118 -3.88 6.73 8.26
CA THR A 118 -3.18 7.92 7.74
C THR A 118 -3.49 8.06 6.26
N ALA A 119 -3.33 9.27 5.70
CA ALA A 119 -3.50 9.50 4.26
C ALA A 119 -2.64 8.53 3.41
N GLN A 120 -1.42 8.29 3.86
CA GLN A 120 -0.50 7.34 3.22
C GLN A 120 -1.03 5.90 3.26
N ALA A 121 -1.55 5.44 4.39
CA ALA A 121 -2.05 4.08 4.52
C ALA A 121 -3.27 3.84 3.60
N VAL A 122 -4.23 4.77 3.59
CA VAL A 122 -5.41 4.70 2.69
C VAL A 122 -4.96 4.62 1.24
N SER A 123 -4.08 5.55 0.82
CA SER A 123 -3.56 5.62 -0.55
C SER A 123 -2.82 4.34 -0.96
N MET A 124 -2.10 3.72 -0.03
CA MET A 124 -1.36 2.48 -0.28
C MET A 124 -2.29 1.28 -0.50
N VAL A 125 -3.37 1.17 0.25
CA VAL A 125 -4.39 0.13 0.03
C VAL A 125 -5.06 0.32 -1.32
N VAL A 126 -5.59 1.52 -1.59
CA VAL A 126 -6.27 1.82 -2.87
C VAL A 126 -5.35 1.55 -4.07
N ASN A 127 -4.07 1.94 -3.98
CA ASN A 127 -3.09 1.66 -5.03
C ASN A 127 -2.78 0.16 -5.19
N ALA A 128 -2.82 -0.62 -4.12
CA ALA A 128 -2.67 -2.07 -4.20
C ALA A 128 -3.86 -2.70 -4.94
N LEU A 129 -5.09 -2.31 -4.57
CA LEU A 129 -6.32 -2.75 -5.25
C LEU A 129 -6.31 -2.36 -6.73
N ALA A 130 -5.90 -1.13 -7.07
CA ALA A 130 -5.81 -0.67 -8.45
C ALA A 130 -4.78 -1.43 -9.32
N LYS A 131 -3.80 -2.11 -8.69
CA LYS A 131 -2.79 -2.92 -9.38
C LYS A 131 -3.13 -4.41 -9.42
N SER A 132 -3.93 -4.86 -8.45
CA SER A 132 -4.42 -6.22 -8.34
C SER A 132 -5.89 -6.18 -7.94
N PRO A 133 -6.80 -5.84 -8.86
CA PRO A 133 -8.21 -5.76 -8.54
C PRO A 133 -8.73 -7.12 -8.08
N PRO A 134 -9.41 -7.19 -6.91
CA PRO A 134 -10.15 -8.37 -6.48
C PRO A 134 -11.14 -8.85 -7.54
N ARG A 135 -11.44 -10.15 -7.53
CA ARG A 135 -12.41 -10.72 -8.49
C ARG A 135 -13.84 -10.26 -8.20
N ASP A 136 -14.17 -10.12 -6.92
CA ASP A 136 -15.47 -9.65 -6.48
C ASP A 136 -15.56 -8.12 -6.62
N GLY A 137 -16.23 -7.68 -7.69
CA GLY A 137 -16.42 -6.26 -7.97
C GLY A 137 -17.36 -5.55 -7.00
N GLU A 138 -18.27 -6.26 -6.34
CA GLU A 138 -19.16 -5.67 -5.34
C GLU A 138 -18.43 -5.44 -4.02
N ALA A 139 -17.69 -6.45 -3.55
CA ALA A 139 -16.81 -6.31 -2.39
C ALA A 139 -15.78 -5.19 -2.59
N LEU A 140 -15.21 -5.09 -3.80
CA LEU A 140 -14.29 -4.00 -4.15
C LEU A 140 -14.97 -2.63 -4.06
N ARG A 141 -16.18 -2.47 -4.62
CA ARG A 141 -16.92 -1.19 -4.52
C ARG A 141 -17.23 -0.83 -3.07
N GLY A 142 -17.66 -1.79 -2.26
CA GLY A 142 -17.89 -1.59 -0.82
C GLY A 142 -16.62 -1.15 -0.09
N ALA A 143 -15.49 -1.78 -0.38
CA ALA A 143 -14.20 -1.40 0.21
C ALA A 143 -13.73 0.00 -0.21
N LEU A 144 -13.93 0.38 -1.48
CA LEU A 144 -13.61 1.73 -1.96
C LEU A 144 -14.52 2.79 -1.32
N SER A 145 -15.81 2.52 -1.17
CA SER A 145 -16.72 3.45 -0.46
C SER A 145 -16.32 3.61 1.02
N HIS A 146 -15.92 2.52 1.67
CA HIS A 146 -15.38 2.59 3.04
C HIS A 146 -14.10 3.43 3.11
N LEU A 147 -13.13 3.17 2.22
CA LEU A 147 -11.86 3.91 2.19
C LEU A 147 -12.04 5.39 1.84
N ALA A 148 -13.06 5.75 1.05
CA ALA A 148 -13.46 7.13 0.80
C ALA A 148 -13.93 7.83 2.08
N SER A 149 -14.84 7.18 2.83
CA SER A 149 -15.32 7.67 4.13
C SER A 149 -14.19 7.82 5.15
N VAL A 150 -13.26 6.86 5.19
CA VAL A 150 -12.07 6.95 6.03
C VAL A 150 -11.18 8.11 5.60
N ALA A 151 -10.96 8.34 4.30
CA ALA A 151 -10.09 9.40 3.80
C ALA A 151 -10.50 10.79 4.30
N ALA A 152 -11.82 11.08 4.29
CA ALA A 152 -12.40 12.31 4.79
C ALA A 152 -12.28 12.49 6.32
N ARG A 153 -11.98 11.41 7.06
CA ARG A 153 -11.95 11.37 8.53
C ARG A 153 -10.58 11.05 9.12
N VAL A 154 -9.54 10.96 8.29
CA VAL A 154 -8.17 10.75 8.75
C VAL A 154 -7.79 11.86 9.77
N PRO A 155 -7.14 11.53 10.90
CA PRO A 155 -6.66 12.53 11.85
C PRO A 155 -5.78 13.58 11.18
N GLY A 156 -6.01 14.85 11.54
CA GLY A 156 -5.36 16.00 10.87
C GLY A 156 -6.10 16.48 9.61
N GLY A 157 -7.14 15.78 9.16
CA GLY A 157 -8.01 16.19 8.06
C GLY A 157 -7.22 16.45 6.78
N ALA A 158 -7.58 17.52 6.05
CA ALA A 158 -6.90 17.94 4.83
C ALA A 158 -5.37 18.12 5.00
N ALA A 159 -4.89 18.55 6.18
CA ALA A 159 -3.47 18.80 6.41
C ALA A 159 -2.60 17.54 6.30
N GLU A 160 -3.14 16.35 6.59
CA GLU A 160 -2.43 15.06 6.49
C GLU A 160 -2.22 14.62 5.02
N TRP A 161 -3.00 15.17 4.09
CA TRP A 161 -3.02 14.76 2.69
C TRP A 161 -2.00 15.50 1.82
N GLY A 162 -0.75 15.09 1.90
CA GLY A 162 0.29 15.60 1.00
C GLY A 162 0.02 15.30 -0.49
N PRO A 163 0.71 16.01 -1.41
CA PRO A 163 0.57 15.83 -2.87
C PRO A 163 0.69 14.38 -3.35
N GLN A 164 1.63 13.63 -2.78
CA GLN A 164 1.86 12.24 -3.16
C GLN A 164 0.68 11.31 -2.78
N PRO A 165 0.30 11.13 -1.50
CA PRO A 165 -0.85 10.28 -1.15
C PRO A 165 -2.13 10.73 -1.87
N LEU A 166 -2.39 12.04 -1.97
CA LEU A 166 -3.57 12.56 -2.67
C LEU A 166 -3.61 12.14 -4.16
N SER A 167 -2.50 12.31 -4.89
CA SER A 167 -2.42 11.89 -6.30
C SER A 167 -2.55 10.37 -6.48
N VAL A 168 -2.04 9.59 -5.53
CA VAL A 168 -2.14 8.13 -5.54
C VAL A 168 -3.57 7.67 -5.26
N LEU A 169 -4.29 8.33 -4.35
CA LEU A 169 -5.70 8.08 -4.09
C LEU A 169 -6.53 8.27 -5.37
N ALA A 170 -6.51 9.47 -5.93
CA ALA A 170 -7.28 9.81 -7.12
C ALA A 170 -6.99 8.88 -8.31
N ASN A 171 -5.71 8.63 -8.60
CA ASN A 171 -5.32 7.72 -9.67
C ASN A 171 -5.73 6.27 -9.40
N GLY A 172 -5.80 5.86 -8.13
CA GLY A 172 -6.31 4.55 -7.74
C GLY A 172 -7.78 4.37 -8.12
N TYR A 173 -8.64 5.33 -7.75
CA TYR A 173 -10.06 5.34 -8.14
C TYR A 173 -10.23 5.37 -9.66
N ALA A 174 -9.50 6.24 -10.36
CA ALA A 174 -9.53 6.33 -11.82
C ALA A 174 -9.09 5.02 -12.51
N ARG A 175 -8.08 4.32 -11.97
CA ARG A 175 -7.64 3.01 -12.49
C ARG A 175 -8.66 1.91 -12.29
N LEU A 176 -9.44 1.98 -11.23
CA LEU A 176 -10.51 1.05 -10.93
C LEU A 176 -11.82 1.40 -11.63
N GLY A 177 -11.88 2.52 -12.37
CA GLY A 177 -13.11 3.00 -13.00
C GLY A 177 -14.20 3.36 -11.98
N CYS A 178 -13.81 3.62 -10.73
CA CYS A 178 -14.72 3.95 -9.65
C CYS A 178 -14.82 5.46 -9.52
N ARG A 179 -15.95 6.01 -9.97
CA ARG A 179 -16.29 7.42 -9.76
C ARG A 179 -17.03 7.54 -8.44
N ASP A 180 -16.40 8.18 -7.46
CA ASP A 180 -16.97 8.51 -6.16
C ASP A 180 -16.90 10.04 -6.02
N GLU A 181 -18.06 10.70 -6.02
CA GLU A 181 -18.13 12.17 -6.01
C GLU A 181 -17.53 12.74 -4.72
N GLY A 182 -17.74 12.08 -3.57
CA GLY A 182 -17.17 12.52 -2.31
C GLY A 182 -15.63 12.49 -2.32
N VAL A 183 -15.03 11.47 -2.93
CA VAL A 183 -13.57 11.44 -3.13
C VAL A 183 -13.10 12.52 -4.09
N LEU A 184 -13.82 12.77 -5.17
CA LEU A 184 -13.47 13.80 -6.15
C LEU A 184 -13.58 15.21 -5.58
N GLU A 185 -14.64 15.52 -4.84
CA GLU A 185 -14.80 16.78 -4.13
C GLU A 185 -13.69 16.96 -3.09
N PHE A 186 -13.47 15.94 -2.26
CA PHE A 186 -12.39 15.94 -1.26
C PHE A 186 -11.01 16.17 -1.88
N VAL A 187 -10.68 15.45 -2.97
CA VAL A 187 -9.39 15.61 -3.64
C VAL A 187 -9.24 17.01 -4.23
N ALA A 188 -10.32 17.57 -4.79
CA ALA A 188 -10.30 18.92 -5.36
C ALA A 188 -10.08 19.96 -4.26
N GLU A 189 -10.83 19.88 -3.16
CA GLU A 189 -10.72 20.79 -2.02
C GLU A 189 -9.31 20.76 -1.40
N VAL A 190 -8.78 19.57 -1.14
CA VAL A 190 -7.42 19.42 -0.59
C VAL A 190 -6.35 19.92 -1.58
N ALA A 191 -6.55 19.71 -2.88
CA ALA A 191 -5.61 20.17 -3.89
C ALA A 191 -5.61 21.70 -4.04
N MET A 192 -6.79 22.32 -3.99
CA MET A 192 -6.96 23.77 -4.14
C MET A 192 -6.55 24.53 -2.87
N SER A 193 -6.73 23.94 -1.68
CA SER A 193 -6.33 24.55 -0.41
C SER A 193 -4.82 24.52 -0.15
N ARG A 194 -4.05 23.80 -0.97
CA ARG A 194 -2.59 23.69 -0.83
C ARG A 194 -1.86 24.61 -1.81
N GLU A 195 -1.16 25.60 -1.25
CA GLU A 195 -0.20 26.41 -2.00
C GLU A 195 1.13 25.64 -2.16
N GLY A 196 1.44 25.21 -3.37
CA GLY A 196 2.73 24.57 -3.69
C GLY A 196 2.89 23.13 -3.19
N GLY A 197 4.14 22.64 -3.18
CA GLY A 197 4.49 21.28 -2.78
C GLY A 197 4.17 20.18 -3.81
N TYR A 198 3.34 20.48 -4.81
CA TYR A 198 3.11 19.58 -5.92
C TYR A 198 4.31 19.53 -6.87
N THR A 199 4.74 18.32 -7.19
CA THR A 199 5.61 18.07 -8.35
C THR A 199 4.77 18.05 -9.64
N ALA A 200 5.40 18.31 -10.79
CA ALA A 200 4.75 18.15 -12.09
C ALA A 200 4.14 16.75 -12.27
N GLN A 201 4.82 15.70 -11.75
CA GLN A 201 4.32 14.34 -11.79
C GLN A 201 3.03 14.16 -10.97
N SER A 202 2.97 14.70 -9.75
CA SER A 202 1.74 14.62 -8.93
C SER A 202 0.57 15.38 -9.54
N LEU A 203 0.79 16.56 -10.13
CA LEU A 203 -0.26 17.31 -10.83
C LEU A 203 -0.75 16.56 -12.06
N GLY A 204 0.17 16.09 -12.92
CA GLY A 204 -0.20 15.33 -14.11
C GLY A 204 -0.98 14.07 -13.76
N THR A 205 -0.64 13.41 -12.65
CA THR A 205 -1.37 12.23 -12.15
C THR A 205 -2.79 12.58 -11.69
N LEU A 206 -2.96 13.70 -10.98
CA LEU A 206 -4.29 14.18 -10.56
C LEU A 206 -5.15 14.56 -11.76
N LEU A 207 -4.65 15.41 -12.65
CA LEU A 207 -5.40 15.87 -13.83
C LEU A 207 -5.82 14.69 -14.72
N ASN A 208 -4.91 13.73 -14.94
CA ASN A 208 -5.24 12.51 -15.67
C ASN A 208 -6.30 11.65 -14.96
N ALA A 209 -6.30 11.60 -13.63
CA ALA A 209 -7.34 10.89 -12.89
C ALA A 209 -8.72 11.53 -13.07
N TYR A 210 -8.83 12.86 -12.96
CA TYR A 210 -10.08 13.60 -13.19
C TYR A 210 -10.59 13.43 -14.63
N ALA A 211 -9.71 13.57 -15.62
CA ALA A 211 -10.06 13.39 -17.02
C ALA A 211 -10.62 11.99 -17.29
N ARG A 212 -10.00 10.94 -16.73
CA ARG A 212 -10.46 9.54 -16.89
C ARG A 212 -11.80 9.26 -16.20
N LEU A 213 -12.09 9.96 -15.10
CA LEU A 213 -13.34 9.84 -14.38
C LEU A 213 -14.44 10.74 -14.96
N GLY A 214 -14.13 11.55 -15.99
CA GLY A 214 -15.07 12.51 -16.58
C GLY A 214 -15.44 13.64 -15.61
N ALA A 215 -14.57 13.94 -14.65
CA ALA A 215 -14.78 15.02 -13.70
C ALA A 215 -14.13 16.29 -14.28
N ALA A 216 -14.96 17.27 -14.63
CA ALA A 216 -14.52 18.63 -14.91
C ALA A 216 -14.97 19.51 -13.75
N ASN A 217 -14.03 20.18 -13.08
CA ASN A 217 -14.37 21.23 -12.14
C ASN A 217 -14.65 22.49 -12.97
N GLY A 218 -15.89 22.68 -13.39
CA GLY A 218 -16.33 23.82 -14.18
C GLY A 218 -17.83 23.97 -14.09
N ASP A 219 -18.28 24.74 -13.09
CA ASP A 219 -19.51 25.52 -13.19
C ASP A 219 -19.19 26.85 -13.88
#